data_AF-A0A7W4C6W2-F1
#
_entry.id   AF-A0A7W4C6W2-F1
#
_cell.length_a   1.000
_cell.length_b   1.000
_cell.length_c   1.000
_cell.angle_alpha   90.00
_cell.angle_beta   90.00
_cell.angle_gamma   90.00
#
_symmetry.space_group_name_H-M   'P 1'
#
loop_
_entity.id
_entity.type
_entity.pdbx_description
1 polymer ?
#
loop_
_entity_poly.entity_id
_entity_poly.type
_entity_poly.pdbx_seq_one_letter_code
_entity_poly.pdbx_strand_id
1 'polypeptide(L)'
;MKKLNTLVLASTVALAGSAFTASAAEQTGDIHANDYKWMQFNIMYAIDEHPIANEDEATHNYLEMEFGGRSGFVDLYGYVDVFNLANNDSGDKDNGASKMFMKLAPRFSLDAITGTDLSFGPVQEVYLSTLFNWGGGAISTAGNGEGDVNMSFWGVGADVMVPWLG
;
A
#
# COMPACT_ATOMS: atom_id res chain seq x y z
N MET A 1 -6.91 -45.64 -35.65
CA MET A 1 -5.95 -44.51 -35.62
C MET A 1 -6.67 -43.26 -36.13
N LYS A 2 -7.05 -42.33 -35.25
CA LYS A 2 -7.68 -41.05 -35.66
C LYS A 2 -6.59 -39.98 -35.73
N LYS A 3 -6.44 -39.35 -36.90
CA LYS A 3 -5.55 -38.20 -37.12
C LYS A 3 -6.24 -36.95 -36.61
N LEU A 4 -5.56 -36.18 -35.76
CA LEU A 4 -6.03 -34.87 -35.30
C LEU A 4 -5.27 -33.79 -36.09
N ASN A 5 -6.01 -32.90 -36.75
CA ASN A 5 -5.48 -31.84 -37.61
C ASN A 5 -4.78 -30.75 -36.78
N THR A 6 -3.51 -30.49 -37.08
CA THR A 6 -2.71 -29.37 -36.60
C THR A 6 -3.01 -28.12 -37.43
N LEU A 7 -3.94 -27.25 -37.00
CA LEU A 7 -4.06 -25.92 -37.61
C LEU A 7 -4.86 -24.90 -36.76
N VAL A 8 -4.37 -24.46 -35.58
CA VAL A 8 -4.73 -23.14 -35.00
C VAL A 8 -3.66 -22.71 -33.99
N LEU A 9 -2.46 -22.31 -34.42
CA LEU A 9 -1.49 -21.68 -33.49
C LEU A 9 -0.73 -20.47 -34.06
N ALA A 10 -1.12 -19.96 -35.23
CA ALA A 10 -0.40 -18.86 -35.88
C ALA A 10 -1.11 -17.50 -35.83
N SER A 11 -2.35 -17.41 -35.32
CA SER A 11 -3.14 -16.18 -35.33
C SER A 11 -3.08 -15.36 -34.03
N THR A 12 -2.61 -15.92 -32.92
CA THR A 12 -2.58 -15.22 -31.62
C THR A 12 -1.34 -14.36 -31.41
N VAL A 13 -0.28 -14.51 -32.22
CA VAL A 13 0.97 -13.74 -32.05
C VAL A 13 0.90 -12.35 -32.70
N ALA A 14 0.00 -12.13 -33.67
CA ALA A 14 -0.05 -10.89 -34.42
C ALA A 14 -0.86 -9.75 -33.76
N LEU A 15 -1.61 -10.01 -32.69
CA LEU A 15 -2.45 -9.01 -32.01
C LEU A 15 -1.82 -8.44 -30.73
N ALA A 16 -0.67 -8.97 -30.28
CA ALA A 16 0.03 -8.45 -29.09
C ALA A 16 0.93 -7.23 -29.39
N GLY A 17 1.16 -6.90 -30.66
CA GLY A 17 2.13 -5.87 -31.07
C GLY A 17 1.59 -4.44 -31.18
N SER A 18 0.30 -4.21 -30.99
CA SER A 18 -0.34 -2.90 -31.28
C SER A 18 -1.15 -2.30 -30.14
N ALA A 19 -1.09 -2.86 -28.93
CA ALA A 19 -1.88 -2.39 -27.79
C ALA A 19 -1.08 -1.68 -26.68
N PHE A 20 0.24 -1.56 -26.82
CA PHE A 20 1.09 -1.13 -25.69
C PHE A 20 1.91 0.10 -26.06
N THR A 21 1.22 1.21 -26.33
CA THR A 21 1.78 2.52 -26.02
C THR A 21 1.76 2.64 -24.50
N ALA A 22 2.87 2.30 -23.85
CA ALA A 22 3.17 2.83 -22.53
C ALA A 22 3.32 4.34 -22.71
N SER A 23 2.20 5.06 -22.64
CA SER A 23 2.27 6.49 -22.44
C SER A 23 2.50 6.64 -20.94
N ALA A 24 3.73 6.96 -20.54
CA ALA A 24 3.84 7.98 -19.50
C ALA A 24 2.98 9.13 -20.04
N ALA A 25 1.91 9.48 -19.33
CA ALA A 25 1.12 10.62 -19.74
C ALA A 25 2.10 11.79 -19.69
N GLU A 26 2.49 12.30 -20.84
CA GLU A 26 3.15 13.60 -20.93
C GLU A 26 2.28 14.53 -20.07
N GLN A 27 2.81 15.00 -18.93
CA GLN A 27 2.07 15.86 -17.98
C GLN A 27 1.89 17.28 -18.54
N THR A 28 1.69 17.40 -19.84
CA THR A 28 1.22 18.58 -20.54
C THR A 28 -0.31 18.61 -20.41
N GLY A 29 -0.81 18.85 -19.21
CA GLY A 29 -2.25 18.83 -18.92
C GLY A 29 -2.58 19.20 -17.48
N ASP A 30 -3.85 19.02 -17.12
CA ASP A 30 -4.30 19.12 -15.74
C ASP A 30 -3.73 17.94 -14.93
N ILE A 31 -2.89 18.22 -13.93
CA ILE A 31 -2.30 17.21 -13.05
C ILE A 31 -3.36 16.40 -12.28
N HIS A 32 -4.59 16.93 -12.18
CA HIS A 32 -5.70 16.29 -11.48
C HIS A 32 -6.60 15.44 -12.37
N ALA A 33 -6.28 15.29 -13.67
CA ALA A 33 -7.15 14.62 -14.64
C ALA A 33 -7.47 13.15 -14.28
N ASN A 34 -6.59 12.49 -13.54
CA ASN A 34 -6.72 11.08 -13.13
C ASN A 34 -6.85 10.90 -11.61
N ASP A 35 -7.34 11.93 -10.92
CA ASP A 35 -7.55 11.87 -9.48
C ASP A 35 -8.60 10.80 -9.13
N TYR A 36 -8.30 10.01 -8.10
CA TYR A 36 -9.23 9.03 -7.57
C TYR A 36 -9.06 8.91 -6.06
N LYS A 37 -10.12 8.47 -5.39
CA LYS A 37 -10.10 8.20 -3.95
C LYS A 37 -11.05 7.08 -3.62
N TRP A 38 -10.72 6.34 -2.58
CA TRP A 38 -11.55 5.28 -2.03
C TRP A 38 -11.34 5.18 -0.53
N MET A 39 -12.32 4.59 0.13
CA MET A 39 -12.31 4.31 1.56
C MET A 39 -13.20 3.10 1.83
N GLN A 40 -12.76 2.23 2.73
CA GLN A 40 -13.53 1.09 3.21
C GLN A 40 -13.34 0.89 4.71
N PHE A 41 -14.32 0.23 5.33
CA PHE A 41 -14.25 -0.21 6.71
C PHE A 41 -14.27 -1.73 6.77
N ASN A 42 -13.31 -2.31 7.48
CA ASN A 42 -13.19 -3.74 7.67
C ASN A 42 -13.31 -4.08 9.16
N ILE A 43 -13.98 -5.18 9.49
CA ILE A 43 -13.92 -5.79 10.83
C ILE A 43 -13.06 -7.04 10.67
N MET A 44 -11.98 -7.08 11.43
CA MET A 44 -10.94 -8.09 11.27
C MET A 44 -10.62 -8.77 12.59
N TYR A 45 -10.06 -9.98 12.48
CA TYR A 45 -9.57 -10.77 13.60
C TYR A 45 -8.24 -11.39 13.18
N ALA A 46 -7.17 -11.00 13.87
CA ALA A 46 -5.83 -11.52 13.63
C ALA A 46 -5.56 -12.71 14.55
N ILE A 47 -4.83 -13.70 14.03
CA ILE A 47 -4.35 -14.87 14.75
C ILE A 47 -2.87 -15.02 14.43
N ASP A 48 -2.04 -15.05 15.47
CA ASP A 48 -0.59 -15.24 15.34
C ASP A 48 0.06 -14.12 14.49
N GLU A 49 -0.32 -12.86 14.75
CA GLU A 49 0.19 -11.71 13.98
C GLU A 49 1.66 -11.44 14.30
N HIS A 50 2.52 -11.50 13.28
CA HIS A 50 3.92 -11.14 13.37
C HIS A 50 4.19 -9.68 12.94
N PRO A 51 5.22 -9.02 13.51
CA PRO A 51 6.24 -9.55 14.42
C PRO A 51 5.75 -9.68 15.89
N ILE A 52 5.95 -10.86 16.49
CA ILE A 52 5.54 -11.17 17.88
C ILE A 52 6.68 -10.82 18.85
N ALA A 53 6.38 -10.06 19.90
CA ALA A 53 7.34 -9.75 20.96
C ALA A 53 7.42 -10.83 22.05
N ASN A 54 6.32 -11.53 22.35
CA ASN A 54 6.25 -12.68 23.25
C ASN A 54 5.22 -13.69 22.73
N GLU A 55 5.57 -14.97 22.75
CA GLU A 55 4.91 -16.08 22.04
C GLU A 55 3.51 -16.45 22.56
N ASP A 56 3.04 -15.77 23.61
CA ASP A 56 1.71 -15.96 24.17
C ASP A 56 0.76 -14.85 23.66
N GLU A 57 -0.10 -15.22 22.69
CA GLU A 57 -1.38 -14.58 22.36
C GLU A 57 -1.41 -13.31 21.44
N ALA A 58 -0.65 -13.29 20.33
CA ALA A 58 -0.81 -12.30 19.25
C ALA A 58 -2.15 -12.47 18.47
N THR A 59 -3.27 -12.33 19.17
CA THR A 59 -4.63 -12.52 18.67
C THR A 59 -5.51 -11.35 19.11
N HIS A 60 -6.13 -10.65 18.17
CA HIS A 60 -7.01 -9.53 18.49
C HIS A 60 -8.03 -9.25 17.40
N ASN A 61 -9.15 -8.66 17.80
CA ASN A 61 -10.11 -8.04 16.89
C ASN A 61 -9.81 -6.55 16.70
N TYR A 62 -10.16 -6.03 15.53
CA TYR A 62 -10.06 -4.62 15.22
C TYR A 62 -11.07 -4.16 14.17
N LEU A 63 -11.42 -2.88 14.25
CA LEU A 63 -12.03 -2.14 13.15
C LEU A 63 -10.91 -1.44 12.40
N GLU A 64 -10.79 -1.69 11.11
CA GLU A 64 -9.86 -1.01 10.23
C GLU A 64 -10.63 -0.04 9.34
N MET A 65 -10.13 1.19 9.24
CA MET A 65 -10.50 2.14 8.20
C MET A 65 -9.35 2.22 7.21
N GLU A 66 -9.51 1.64 6.04
CA GLU A 66 -8.52 1.63 4.97
C GLU A 66 -8.92 2.62 3.88
N PHE A 67 -7.96 3.37 3.36
CA PHE A 67 -8.21 4.41 2.38
C PHE A 67 -7.00 4.59 1.47
N GLY A 68 -7.28 5.14 0.29
CA GLY A 68 -6.24 5.48 -0.64
C GLY A 68 -6.75 6.32 -1.78
N GLY A 69 -5.83 6.73 -2.63
CA GLY A 69 -6.14 7.56 -3.76
C GLY A 69 -4.92 8.24 -4.32
N ARG A 70 -5.16 8.97 -5.41
CA ARG A 70 -4.20 9.88 -5.99
C ARG A 70 -4.85 11.23 -6.20
N SER A 71 -4.12 12.29 -5.86
CA SER A 71 -4.47 13.65 -6.25
C SER A 71 -3.26 14.44 -6.71
N GLY A 72 -3.26 14.84 -7.98
CA GLY A 72 -2.14 15.57 -8.58
C GLY A 72 -0.83 14.77 -8.46
N PHE A 73 0.12 15.35 -7.74
CA PHE A 73 1.43 14.75 -7.49
C PHE A 73 1.49 13.82 -6.26
N VAL A 74 0.40 13.67 -5.51
CA VAL A 74 0.37 12.85 -4.29
C VAL A 74 -0.41 11.55 -4.54
N ASP A 75 0.27 10.43 -4.34
CA ASP A 75 -0.32 9.10 -4.26
C ASP A 75 -0.31 8.68 -2.77
N LEU A 76 -1.42 8.13 -2.28
CA LEU A 76 -1.59 7.80 -0.87
C LEU A 76 -2.27 6.44 -0.73
N TYR A 77 -1.68 5.65 0.15
CA TYR A 77 -2.33 4.50 0.78
C TYR A 77 -2.21 4.65 2.30
N GLY A 78 -3.22 4.23 3.04
CA GLY A 78 -3.13 4.13 4.48
C GLY A 78 -4.29 3.42 5.13
N TYR A 79 -4.09 3.05 6.39
CA TYR A 79 -5.14 2.51 7.23
C TYR A 79 -4.98 2.94 8.68
N VAL A 80 -6.09 2.88 9.41
CA VAL A 80 -6.16 3.10 10.86
C VAL A 80 -6.94 1.95 11.48
N ASP A 81 -6.30 1.26 12.42
CA ASP A 81 -6.89 0.18 13.21
C ASP A 81 -7.32 0.70 14.58
N VAL A 82 -8.48 0.24 15.04
CA VAL A 82 -8.94 0.42 16.41
C VAL A 82 -9.15 -0.96 17.02
N PHE A 83 -8.30 -1.30 17.99
CA PHE A 83 -8.26 -2.63 18.59
C PHE A 83 -9.26 -2.79 19.73
N ASN A 84 -9.72 -4.03 19.91
CA ASN A 84 -10.49 -4.45 21.09
C ASN A 84 -11.69 -3.53 21.36
N LEU A 85 -12.60 -3.49 20.39
CA LEU A 85 -13.79 -2.62 20.37
C LEU A 85 -14.77 -2.91 21.52
N ALA A 86 -14.78 -4.17 21.98
CA ALA A 86 -15.66 -4.64 23.04
C ALA A 86 -15.05 -4.51 24.45
N ASN A 87 -13.80 -4.05 24.57
CA ASN A 87 -13.06 -3.97 25.84
C ASN A 87 -13.02 -5.31 26.60
N ASN A 88 -12.63 -6.37 25.90
CA ASN A 88 -12.41 -7.68 26.49
C ASN A 88 -10.96 -7.81 27.04
N ASP A 89 -10.78 -8.67 28.03
CA ASP A 89 -9.52 -8.94 28.73
C ASP A 89 -8.82 -10.19 28.17
N SER A 90 -8.90 -10.38 26.85
CA SER A 90 -8.34 -11.54 26.15
C SER A 90 -7.61 -11.09 24.89
N GLY A 91 -6.46 -11.70 24.61
CA GLY A 91 -5.57 -11.34 23.50
C GLY A 91 -4.58 -10.23 23.86
N ASP A 92 -3.70 -9.89 22.92
CA ASP A 92 -2.56 -8.98 23.10
C ASP A 92 -2.92 -7.47 23.10
N LYS A 93 -4.16 -7.13 22.75
CA LYS A 93 -4.65 -5.73 22.70
C LYS A 93 -5.54 -5.38 23.90
N ASP A 94 -5.10 -5.78 25.09
CA ASP A 94 -5.73 -5.49 26.38
C ASP A 94 -4.77 -4.73 27.35
N ASN A 95 -5.16 -4.55 28.61
CA ASN A 95 -4.28 -4.14 29.72
C ASN A 95 -3.24 -3.02 29.45
N GLY A 96 -3.67 -1.90 28.86
CA GLY A 96 -2.80 -0.74 28.62
C GLY A 96 -2.00 -0.79 27.33
N ALA A 97 -2.20 -1.82 26.50
CA ALA A 97 -1.76 -1.85 25.11
C ALA A 97 -2.41 -0.73 24.29
N SER A 98 -1.73 -0.33 23.22
CA SER A 98 -2.21 0.71 22.32
C SER A 98 -3.53 0.33 21.66
N LYS A 99 -4.53 1.19 21.82
CA LYS A 99 -5.88 1.00 21.24
C LYS A 99 -5.95 1.28 19.74
N MET A 100 -4.89 1.82 19.17
CA MET A 100 -4.87 2.26 17.79
C MET A 100 -3.51 2.01 17.17
N PHE A 101 -3.51 1.69 15.89
CA PHE A 101 -2.34 1.71 15.04
C PHE A 101 -2.72 2.40 13.72
N MET A 102 -1.77 3.11 13.12
CA MET A 102 -1.96 3.68 11.80
C MET A 102 -0.71 3.50 10.95
N LYS A 103 -0.96 3.24 9.66
CA LYS A 103 0.07 3.21 8.63
C LYS A 103 -0.30 4.16 7.51
N LEU A 104 0.63 5.05 7.17
CA LEU A 104 0.47 5.99 6.06
C LEU A 104 1.63 5.83 5.10
N ALA A 105 1.34 5.68 3.82
CA ALA A 105 2.32 5.56 2.75
C ALA A 105 2.13 6.65 1.67
N PRO A 106 2.30 7.95 1.99
CA PRO A 106 2.28 8.97 0.96
C PRO A 106 3.52 8.87 0.07
N ARG A 107 3.29 8.93 -1.24
CA ARG A 107 4.31 9.01 -2.29
C ARG A 107 4.10 10.30 -3.09
N PHE A 108 5.18 10.98 -3.42
CA PHE A 108 5.17 12.27 -4.11
C PHE A 108 5.85 12.12 -5.46
N SER A 109 5.08 12.25 -6.53
CA SER A 109 5.53 12.12 -7.92
C SER A 109 6.56 13.18 -8.27
N LEU A 110 7.79 12.76 -8.57
CA LEU A 110 8.83 13.66 -9.04
C LEU A 110 8.53 14.13 -10.46
N ASP A 111 7.93 13.27 -11.29
CA ASP A 111 7.48 13.61 -12.64
C ASP A 111 6.48 14.79 -12.60
N ALA A 112 5.45 14.70 -11.75
CA ALA A 112 4.44 15.74 -11.59
C ALA A 112 5.00 17.03 -10.98
N ILE A 113 5.86 16.89 -9.97
CA ILE A 113 6.47 18.04 -9.28
C ILE A 113 7.41 18.81 -10.23
N THR A 114 8.18 18.09 -11.05
CA THR A 114 9.18 18.69 -11.94
C THR A 114 8.63 19.03 -13.33
N GLY A 115 7.46 18.51 -13.69
CA GLY A 115 6.91 18.62 -15.04
C GLY A 115 7.78 17.92 -16.10
N THR A 116 8.64 16.97 -15.67
CA THR A 116 9.57 16.26 -16.53
C THR A 116 9.21 14.79 -16.54
N ASP A 117 9.15 14.17 -17.72
CA ASP A 117 8.99 12.72 -17.85
C ASP A 117 10.30 12.03 -17.42
N LEU A 118 10.26 11.32 -16.29
CA LEU A 118 11.37 10.56 -15.71
C LEU A 118 11.26 9.07 -16.02
N SER A 119 10.33 8.65 -16.88
CA SER A 119 10.15 7.25 -17.25
C SER A 119 11.37 6.69 -18.00
N PHE A 120 11.68 5.42 -17.74
CA PHE A 120 12.74 4.70 -18.45
C PHE A 120 12.49 3.20 -18.43
N GLY A 121 12.47 2.58 -19.61
CA GLY A 121 12.19 1.14 -19.73
C GLY A 121 10.85 0.78 -19.08
N PRO A 122 10.81 -0.15 -18.10
CA PRO A 122 9.58 -0.52 -17.40
C PRO A 122 9.17 0.46 -16.28
N VAL A 123 10.04 1.39 -15.89
CA VAL A 123 9.72 2.40 -14.87
C VAL A 123 8.86 3.48 -15.51
N GLN A 124 7.65 3.65 -15.00
CA GLN A 124 6.70 4.63 -15.53
C GLN A 124 6.74 5.98 -14.82
N GLU A 125 7.04 5.98 -13.52
CA GLU A 125 6.99 7.18 -12.70
C GLU A 125 7.89 7.00 -11.48
N VAL A 126 8.55 8.08 -11.04
CA VAL A 126 9.47 8.07 -9.90
C VAL A 126 8.93 8.95 -8.78
N TYR A 127 9.08 8.49 -7.54
CA TYR A 127 8.50 9.12 -6.37
C TYR A 127 9.52 9.36 -5.26
N LEU A 128 9.38 10.47 -4.54
CA LEU A 128 9.78 10.50 -3.13
C LEU A 128 8.75 9.73 -2.33
N SER A 129 9.14 8.59 -1.76
CA SER A 129 8.23 7.71 -1.02
C SER A 129 8.47 7.81 0.47
N THR A 130 7.38 7.84 1.23
CA THR A 130 7.42 7.86 2.69
C THR A 130 6.55 6.74 3.26
N LEU A 131 6.90 6.26 4.45
CA LEU A 131 6.09 5.31 5.22
C LEU A 131 6.12 5.72 6.68
N PHE A 132 4.96 5.92 7.29
CA PHE A 132 4.81 6.22 8.71
C PHE A 132 4.05 5.06 9.36
N ASN A 133 4.58 4.54 10.47
CA ASN A 133 3.89 3.58 11.32
C ASN A 133 3.81 4.21 12.71
N TRP A 134 2.60 4.43 13.21
CA TRP A 134 2.36 5.09 14.49
C TRP A 134 1.35 4.31 15.32
N GLY A 135 1.69 4.05 16.58
CA GLY A 135 0.75 3.56 17.57
C GLY A 135 0.05 4.71 18.32
N GLY A 136 -1.07 4.38 18.97
CA GLY A 136 -1.90 5.34 19.73
C GLY A 136 -1.44 5.64 21.16
N GLY A 137 -0.34 5.04 21.62
CA GLY A 137 0.25 5.15 22.95
C GLY A 137 1.31 6.24 23.08
N ALA A 138 2.00 6.27 24.22
CA ALA A 138 3.03 7.27 24.51
C ALA A 138 4.35 6.95 23.78
N ILE A 139 4.90 7.93 23.04
CA ILE A 139 6.17 7.80 22.30
C ILE A 139 7.38 7.52 23.23
N SER A 140 7.34 8.02 24.46
CA SER A 140 8.38 7.82 25.46
C SER A 140 7.73 7.75 26.83
N THR A 141 7.93 6.64 27.55
CA THR A 141 7.50 6.53 28.94
C THR A 141 8.66 6.94 29.85
N ALA A 142 8.43 7.88 30.76
CA ALA A 142 9.39 8.22 31.81
C ALA A 142 9.44 7.08 32.85
N GLY A 143 10.35 6.12 32.64
CA GLY A 143 10.49 4.87 33.40
C GLY A 143 10.97 3.76 32.45
N ASN A 144 11.43 2.62 32.95
CA ASN A 144 12.00 1.50 32.18
C ASN A 144 11.03 0.80 31.18
N GLY A 145 9.98 1.49 30.69
CA GLY A 145 9.08 1.01 29.65
C GLY A 145 9.56 1.44 28.25
N GLU A 146 9.30 0.59 27.27
CA GLU A 146 9.45 0.93 25.85
C GLU A 146 8.25 1.80 25.43
N GLY A 147 8.53 2.89 24.69
CA GLY A 147 7.49 3.72 24.10
C GLY A 147 6.78 3.01 22.95
N ASP A 148 5.63 3.53 22.54
CA ASP A 148 4.87 2.98 21.43
C ASP A 148 5.54 3.23 20.07
N VAL A 149 5.07 2.50 19.05
CA VAL A 149 5.57 2.58 17.67
C VAL A 149 5.53 4.02 17.19
N ASN A 150 6.71 4.57 16.88
CA ASN A 150 6.85 5.86 16.24
C ASN A 150 7.99 5.80 15.23
N MET A 151 7.67 5.31 14.02
CA MET A 151 8.68 5.06 12.99
C MET A 151 8.32 5.76 11.67
N SER A 152 9.35 6.23 10.97
CA SER A 152 9.21 6.75 9.61
C SER A 152 10.32 6.26 8.70
N PHE A 153 9.98 6.00 7.44
CA PHE A 153 10.89 5.63 6.37
C PHE A 153 10.74 6.60 5.20
N TRP A 154 11.86 6.88 4.54
CA TRP A 154 11.97 7.88 3.49
C TRP A 154 12.89 7.32 2.42
N GLY A 155 12.50 7.41 1.15
CA GLY A 155 13.30 6.85 0.07
C GLY A 155 12.78 7.19 -1.32
N VAL A 156 13.37 6.55 -2.32
CA VAL A 156 12.93 6.65 -3.72
C VAL A 156 12.07 5.44 -4.05
N GLY A 157 10.90 5.68 -4.62
CA GLY A 157 10.00 4.65 -5.13
C GLY A 157 9.74 4.81 -6.62
N ALA A 158 9.17 3.79 -7.24
CA ALA A 158 8.80 3.81 -8.65
C ALA A 158 7.58 2.94 -8.91
N ASP A 159 6.75 3.33 -9.87
CA ASP A 159 5.77 2.43 -10.47
C ASP A 159 6.41 1.72 -11.65
N VAL A 160 6.32 0.39 -11.66
CA VAL A 160 7.00 -0.48 -12.62
C VAL A 160 5.98 -1.33 -13.35
N MET A 161 5.96 -1.20 -14.67
CA MET A 161 5.13 -2.07 -15.52
C MET A 161 5.74 -3.45 -15.58
N VAL A 162 4.99 -4.41 -15.05
CA VAL A 162 5.30 -5.84 -15.16
C VAL A 162 4.31 -6.46 -16.15
N PRO A 163 4.71 -6.78 -17.40
CA PRO A 163 3.77 -7.14 -18.47
C PRO A 163 2.87 -8.35 -18.21
N TRP A 164 3.17 -9.15 -17.18
CA TRP A 164 2.44 -10.38 -16.85
C TRP A 164 1.79 -10.35 -15.46
N LEU A 165 1.94 -9.26 -14.69
CA LEU A 165 1.22 -9.03 -13.43
C LEU A 165 0.46 -7.72 -13.60
N GLY A 166 -0.86 -7.84 -13.75
CA GLY A 166 -1.76 -6.70 -13.80
C GLY A 166 -1.94 -6.03 -12.45
#